data_AF-A0A9C7Z7C6-F1
#
_entry.id   AF-A0A9C7Z7C6-F1
#
_cell.length_a   1.000
_cell.length_b   1.000
_cell.length_c   1.000
_cell.angle_alpha   90.00
_cell.angle_beta   90.00
_cell.angle_gamma   90.00
#
_symmetry.space_group_name_H-M   'P 1'
#
loop_
_entity.id
_entity.type
_entity.pdbx_description
1 polymer ?
#
loop_
_entity_poly.entity_id
_entity_poly.type
_entity_poly.pdbx_seq_one_letter_code
_entity_poly.pdbx_strand_id
1 'polypeptide(L)'
;MFIEPRRKLIDWVRKQLVGPPERAGDGPDLRGVLPTERFPCGALYPTSQWGEGIDPSSEGVDEIECAAEVAGESIAEPAIVRRYIPPSSLGFSFFIKGDNIRFQVLCRAAQYEHKREKNQHTWTRKELASGQGNDEEFENISCPGKDQRQSFFNLADKVRVDVQWRHFVDGWIVTVSLCNAQEVPDSKTGRDYVFERAEKTLFEASLRCVIDSGEIGVYPRVDRSLLDPEEQEVELQYAHRHIYVIGHGCAADWEVKDGKVVELRSETMPVVEAPQMTADTGSGGEPVLSLVRLAEIDNTHATTLPELAAFVDGYATWVSSQQGDISGLPPNDHAAGDRMVARMNMAISRMRAGLRLLGGNAQARLAFTLANRAMLDQMRKHDRLHGKHRADQDYRWRPFQLAFL
;
A
#
# COMPACT_ATOMS: atom_id res chain seq x y z
N MET A 1 -3.52 -6.43 22.39
CA MET A 1 -3.12 -7.65 23.11
C MET A 1 -2.14 -8.56 22.33
N PHE A 2 -1.98 -8.44 21.01
CA PHE A 2 -1.07 -9.30 20.22
C PHE A 2 0.08 -8.58 19.49
N ILE A 3 0.50 -7.39 19.95
CA ILE A 3 1.50 -6.57 19.23
C ILE A 3 2.84 -7.31 19.12
N GLU A 4 3.34 -7.87 20.21
CA GLU A 4 4.66 -8.52 20.23
C GLU A 4 4.69 -9.86 19.47
N PRO A 5 3.73 -10.80 19.64
CA PRO A 5 3.67 -12.00 18.80
C PRO A 5 3.53 -11.69 17.31
N ARG A 6 2.75 -10.68 16.95
CA ARG A 6 2.59 -10.25 15.56
C ARG A 6 3.90 -9.71 15.00
N ARG A 7 4.62 -8.86 15.75
CA ARG A 7 5.93 -8.35 15.33
C ARG A 7 6.91 -9.50 15.09
N LYS A 8 6.98 -10.48 16.01
CA LYS A 8 7.81 -11.68 15.83
C LYS A 8 7.46 -12.47 14.57
N LEU A 9 6.16 -12.61 14.27
CA LEU A 9 5.71 -13.27 13.03
C LEU A 9 6.14 -12.49 11.79
N ILE A 10 5.92 -11.16 11.77
CA ILE A 10 6.31 -10.29 10.66
C ILE A 10 7.83 -10.35 10.43
N ASP A 11 8.62 -10.25 11.49
CA ASP A 11 10.09 -10.33 11.42
C ASP A 11 10.53 -11.69 10.89
N TRP A 12 9.87 -12.77 11.30
CA TRP A 12 10.12 -14.10 10.77
C TRP A 12 9.76 -14.20 9.28
N VAL A 13 8.59 -13.70 8.85
CA VAL A 13 8.19 -13.69 7.44
C VAL A 13 9.18 -12.87 6.60
N ARG A 14 9.60 -11.70 7.07
CA ARG A 14 10.63 -10.88 6.41
C ARG A 14 11.93 -11.66 6.22
N LYS A 15 12.38 -12.36 7.27
CA LYS A 15 13.54 -13.29 7.21
C LYS A 15 13.36 -14.40 6.17
N GLN A 16 12.14 -14.90 5.98
CA GLN A 16 11.87 -15.97 5.00
C GLN A 16 11.80 -15.46 3.55
N LEU A 17 11.29 -14.25 3.32
CA LEU A 17 10.98 -13.74 1.98
C LEU A 17 12.05 -12.81 1.39
N VAL A 18 12.73 -12.03 2.22
CA VAL A 18 13.74 -11.05 1.80
C VAL A 18 15.15 -11.57 2.07
N GLY A 19 15.34 -12.16 3.25
CA GLY A 19 16.65 -12.56 3.76
C GLY A 19 16.88 -12.10 5.21
N PRO A 20 17.95 -12.56 5.87
CA PRO A 20 18.25 -12.20 7.25
C PRO A 20 18.55 -10.69 7.38
N PRO A 21 17.92 -9.96 8.34
CA PRO A 21 18.13 -8.52 8.52
C PRO A 21 19.48 -8.18 9.16
N GLU A 22 20.07 -9.10 9.93
CA GLU A 22 21.25 -8.86 10.76
C GLU A 22 22.56 -8.98 9.96
N ARG A 23 23.52 -8.09 10.22
CA ARG A 23 24.94 -8.19 9.81
C ARG A 23 25.71 -9.31 10.50
N ALA A 24 25.02 -10.23 11.19
CA ALA A 24 25.65 -11.38 11.82
C ALA A 24 26.21 -12.28 10.71
N GLY A 25 27.50 -12.63 10.80
CA GLY A 25 28.31 -13.21 9.73
C GLY A 25 27.68 -14.36 8.96
N ASP A 26 28.16 -14.58 7.73
CA ASP A 26 27.79 -15.61 6.76
C ASP A 26 26.39 -16.21 7.00
N GLY A 27 25.39 -15.65 6.32
CA GLY A 27 24.01 -16.15 6.36
C GLY A 27 23.94 -17.64 5.98
N PRO A 28 22.86 -18.36 6.37
CA PRO A 28 22.79 -19.80 6.21
C PRO A 28 22.99 -20.22 4.77
N ASP A 29 23.92 -21.14 4.53
CA ASP A 29 24.14 -21.74 3.23
C ASP A 29 22.83 -22.37 2.72
N LEU A 30 22.36 -21.94 1.54
CA LEU A 30 21.24 -22.63 0.89
C LEU A 30 21.78 -23.90 0.22
N ARG A 31 21.10 -25.02 0.42
CA ARG A 31 21.48 -26.31 -0.16
C ARG A 31 20.35 -26.85 -1.02
N GLY A 32 20.63 -27.05 -2.31
CA GLY A 32 19.69 -27.66 -3.25
C GLY A 32 18.50 -26.79 -3.65
N VAL A 33 18.47 -25.51 -3.28
CA VAL A 33 17.45 -24.52 -3.67
C VAL A 33 18.14 -23.25 -4.15
N LEU A 34 17.63 -22.62 -5.20
CA LEU A 34 18.18 -21.37 -5.73
C LEU A 34 17.82 -20.18 -4.83
N PRO A 35 18.74 -19.22 -4.60
CA PRO A 35 18.43 -17.98 -3.91
C PRO A 35 17.22 -17.25 -4.52
N THR A 36 17.11 -17.25 -5.85
CA THR A 36 15.99 -16.65 -6.60
C THR A 36 14.64 -17.34 -6.40
N GLU A 37 14.63 -18.61 -5.96
CA GLU A 37 13.42 -19.33 -5.58
C GLU A 37 13.11 -19.17 -4.07
N ARG A 38 14.16 -18.96 -3.28
CA ARG A 38 14.06 -18.85 -1.82
C ARG A 38 13.59 -17.47 -1.36
N PHE A 39 14.10 -16.42 -2.00
CA PHE A 39 13.86 -15.02 -1.60
C PHE A 39 13.16 -14.26 -2.73
N PRO A 40 11.82 -14.29 -2.76
CA PRO A 40 11.05 -13.64 -3.81
C PRO A 40 10.96 -12.11 -3.66
N CYS A 41 11.31 -11.54 -2.50
CA CYS A 41 11.17 -10.10 -2.23
C CYS A 41 12.54 -9.42 -2.15
N GLY A 42 12.64 -8.20 -2.69
CA GLY A 42 13.88 -7.41 -2.66
C GLY A 42 15.02 -8.00 -3.49
N ALA A 43 14.68 -8.74 -4.55
CA ALA A 43 15.64 -9.26 -5.53
C ALA A 43 15.65 -8.39 -6.79
N LEU A 44 16.81 -7.86 -7.17
CA LEU A 44 17.04 -7.13 -8.42
C LEU A 44 17.85 -8.01 -9.36
N TYR A 45 17.23 -8.42 -10.44
CA TYR A 45 17.84 -9.34 -11.40
C TYR A 45 18.75 -8.59 -12.38
N PRO A 46 19.82 -9.25 -12.87
CA PRO A 46 20.70 -8.66 -13.87
C PRO A 46 19.94 -8.45 -15.19
N THR A 47 20.36 -7.45 -15.96
CA THR A 47 19.78 -7.17 -17.27
C THR A 47 20.33 -8.13 -18.33
N SER A 48 19.50 -8.46 -19.33
CA SER A 48 19.94 -9.21 -20.52
C SER A 48 19.91 -8.32 -21.77
N GLN A 49 20.75 -8.64 -22.77
CA GLN A 49 20.81 -7.91 -24.04
C GLN A 49 19.51 -8.00 -24.87
N TRP A 50 18.59 -8.90 -24.50
CA TRP A 50 17.28 -9.09 -25.14
C TRP A 50 16.13 -8.37 -24.40
N GLY A 51 16.43 -7.52 -23.42
CA GLY A 51 15.43 -6.68 -22.74
C GLY A 51 14.70 -7.37 -21.57
N GLU A 52 15.25 -8.42 -20.96
CA GLU A 52 14.75 -8.90 -19.67
C GLU A 52 15.29 -7.97 -18.56
N GLY A 53 14.44 -7.06 -18.09
CA GLY A 53 14.68 -6.15 -16.98
C GLY A 53 13.98 -4.81 -17.23
N ILE A 54 12.90 -4.52 -16.52
CA ILE A 54 12.28 -3.19 -16.55
C ILE A 54 12.97 -2.35 -15.50
N ASP A 55 13.46 -1.17 -15.89
CA ASP A 55 13.74 -0.08 -14.98
C ASP A 55 12.44 0.69 -14.74
N PRO A 56 11.67 0.42 -13.67
CA PRO A 56 10.44 1.15 -13.33
C PRO A 56 10.65 2.67 -13.19
N SER A 57 11.89 3.16 -13.12
CA SER A 57 12.19 4.59 -13.04
C SER A 57 12.61 5.22 -14.38
N SER A 58 12.68 4.46 -15.47
CA SER A 58 13.01 5.02 -16.79
C SER A 58 11.79 5.67 -17.45
N GLU A 59 11.97 6.90 -17.96
CA GLU A 59 10.94 7.67 -18.71
C GLU A 59 10.56 7.06 -20.08
N GLY A 60 10.91 5.80 -20.34
CA GLY A 60 10.51 5.09 -21.57
C GLY A 60 9.16 4.38 -21.48
N VAL A 61 8.44 4.55 -20.37
CA VAL A 61 7.08 4.04 -20.17
C VAL A 61 6.10 5.21 -20.21
N ASP A 62 6.19 6.02 -21.28
CA ASP A 62 5.12 6.94 -21.64
C ASP A 62 3.84 6.13 -21.91
N GLU A 63 2.82 6.42 -21.10
CA GLU A 63 1.43 6.56 -21.53
C GLU A 63 0.93 5.53 -22.56
N ILE A 64 0.57 4.32 -22.11
CA ILE A 64 -0.48 3.58 -22.82
C ILE A 64 -1.79 3.91 -22.13
N GLU A 65 -2.42 4.93 -22.70
CA GLU A 65 -3.80 5.36 -22.51
C GLU A 65 -4.73 4.16 -22.29
N CYS A 66 -5.53 4.22 -21.23
CA CYS A 66 -6.83 3.54 -21.19
C CYS A 66 -7.78 4.25 -22.17
N ALA A 67 -7.49 4.21 -23.47
CA ALA A 67 -8.39 4.66 -24.50
C ALA A 67 -9.39 3.54 -24.82
N ALA A 68 -10.65 3.80 -24.50
CA ALA A 68 -11.78 3.02 -24.96
C ALA A 68 -11.88 3.11 -26.50
N GLU A 69 -11.94 1.97 -27.18
CA GLU A 69 -12.55 1.91 -28.52
C GLU A 69 -13.54 0.75 -28.63
N VAL A 70 -14.68 1.10 -29.20
CA VAL A 70 -15.85 0.28 -29.49
C VAL A 70 -15.69 -0.34 -30.87
N ALA A 71 -15.91 -1.66 -30.94
CA ALA A 71 -16.35 -2.48 -32.08
C ALA A 71 -15.57 -2.46 -33.42
N GLY A 72 -15.06 -3.64 -33.79
CA GLY A 72 -14.76 -4.00 -35.18
C GLY A 72 -14.01 -5.33 -35.26
N GLU A 73 -14.66 -6.38 -35.78
CA GLU A 73 -14.05 -7.68 -36.03
C GLU A 73 -12.83 -7.57 -36.96
N SER A 74 -11.63 -7.99 -36.52
CA SER A 74 -10.66 -8.69 -37.38
C SER A 74 -9.42 -9.17 -36.59
N ILE A 75 -9.09 -10.45 -36.81
CA ILE A 75 -7.81 -11.12 -36.58
C ILE A 75 -7.29 -11.05 -35.13
N ALA A 76 -7.52 -12.13 -34.38
CA ALA A 76 -6.87 -12.34 -33.10
C ALA A 76 -5.34 -12.31 -33.29
N GLU A 77 -4.72 -11.19 -32.91
CA GLU A 77 -3.29 -11.14 -32.65
C GLU A 77 -2.99 -12.21 -31.59
N PRO A 78 -1.97 -13.07 -31.81
CA PRO A 78 -1.63 -14.07 -30.81
C PRO A 78 -1.32 -13.34 -29.52
N ALA A 79 -2.06 -13.67 -28.46
CA ALA A 79 -1.82 -13.14 -27.13
C ALA A 79 -0.33 -13.33 -26.81
N ILE A 80 0.41 -12.22 -26.82
CA ILE A 80 1.82 -12.21 -26.40
C ILE A 80 1.78 -12.66 -24.95
N VAL A 81 2.18 -13.91 -24.71
CA VAL A 81 2.42 -14.42 -23.36
C VAL A 81 3.54 -13.54 -22.82
N ARG A 82 3.18 -12.50 -22.07
CA ARG A 82 4.13 -11.63 -21.39
C ARG A 82 4.85 -12.51 -20.39
N ARG A 83 6.01 -13.02 -20.79
CA ARG A 83 6.96 -13.71 -19.93
C ARG A 83 7.21 -12.76 -18.77
N TYR A 84 6.99 -13.22 -17.54
CA TYR A 84 7.26 -12.41 -16.34
C TYR A 84 8.68 -11.85 -16.44
N ILE A 85 8.79 -10.52 -16.59
CA ILE A 85 10.06 -9.83 -16.65
C ILE A 85 10.45 -9.50 -15.21
N PRO A 86 11.53 -10.08 -14.69
CA PRO A 86 11.99 -9.77 -13.34
C PRO A 86 12.39 -8.28 -13.20
N PRO A 87 12.17 -7.65 -12.03
CA PRO A 87 12.63 -6.29 -11.79
C PRO A 87 14.16 -6.24 -11.73
N SER A 88 14.77 -5.28 -12.41
CA SER A 88 16.22 -5.01 -12.36
C SER A 88 16.55 -3.74 -11.59
N SER A 89 15.55 -2.92 -11.25
CA SER A 89 15.70 -1.79 -10.34
C SER A 89 14.52 -1.66 -9.36
N LEU A 90 14.76 -0.94 -8.28
CA LEU A 90 13.75 -0.42 -7.37
C LEU A 90 14.08 1.02 -7.03
N GLY A 91 13.10 1.82 -6.64
CA GLY A 91 13.33 3.21 -6.33
C GLY A 91 12.13 3.88 -5.69
N PHE A 92 12.25 5.18 -5.48
CA PHE A 92 11.13 6.01 -5.05
C PHE A 92 11.33 7.46 -5.48
N SER A 93 10.23 8.19 -5.61
CA SER A 93 10.21 9.62 -5.85
C SER A 93 9.67 10.38 -4.65
N PHE A 94 10.26 11.53 -4.35
CA PHE A 94 9.80 12.44 -3.30
C PHE A 94 9.90 13.88 -3.77
N PHE A 95 9.16 14.77 -3.11
CA PHE A 95 9.22 16.21 -3.36
C PHE A 95 10.00 16.90 -2.25
N ILE A 96 10.98 17.72 -2.62
CA ILE A 96 11.85 18.44 -1.67
C ILE A 96 12.00 19.91 -2.10
N LYS A 97 11.96 20.81 -1.12
CA LYS A 97 12.08 22.26 -1.32
C LYS A 97 13.06 22.89 -0.34
N GLY A 98 13.40 24.15 -0.58
CA GLY A 98 14.31 24.95 0.25
C GLY A 98 15.67 25.20 -0.41
N ASP A 99 16.49 25.99 0.26
CA ASP A 99 17.83 26.34 -0.23
C ASP A 99 18.86 25.28 0.19
N ASN A 100 19.90 25.09 -0.62
CA ASN A 100 21.03 24.19 -0.33
C ASN A 100 20.63 22.75 0.00
N ILE A 101 19.66 22.21 -0.75
CA ILE A 101 19.13 20.85 -0.57
C ILE A 101 20.26 19.82 -0.63
N ARG A 102 20.35 19.01 0.44
CA ARG A 102 21.34 17.94 0.60
C ARG A 102 20.74 16.75 1.31
N PHE A 103 21.07 15.55 0.85
CA PHE A 103 20.68 14.30 1.49
C PHE A 103 21.70 13.21 1.21
N GLN A 104 21.72 12.20 2.07
CA GLN A 104 22.57 11.02 1.95
C GLN A 104 21.79 9.89 1.34
N VAL A 105 22.33 9.23 0.32
CA VAL A 105 21.76 8.00 -0.23
C VAL A 105 22.53 6.81 0.30
N LEU A 106 21.81 5.89 0.96
CA LEU A 106 22.35 4.65 1.49
C LEU A 106 21.75 3.48 0.73
N CYS A 107 22.58 2.59 0.22
CA CYS A 107 22.15 1.38 -0.45
C CYS A 107 22.74 0.13 0.20
N ARG A 108 21.97 -0.96 0.23
CA ARG A 108 22.40 -2.28 0.70
C ARG A 108 21.93 -3.34 -0.27
N ALA A 109 22.77 -4.34 -0.51
CA ALA A 109 22.42 -5.56 -1.22
C ALA A 109 23.34 -6.71 -0.80
N ALA A 110 22.89 -7.93 -1.03
CA ALA A 110 23.65 -9.16 -0.84
C ALA A 110 23.69 -9.96 -2.15
N GLN A 111 24.71 -10.79 -2.29
CA GLN A 111 24.80 -11.80 -3.35
C GLN A 111 24.99 -13.19 -2.77
N TYR A 112 24.74 -14.19 -3.58
CA TYR A 112 24.98 -15.58 -3.21
C TYR A 112 26.00 -16.19 -4.15
N GLU A 113 27.12 -16.65 -3.60
CA GLU A 113 28.18 -17.32 -4.36
C GLU A 113 27.84 -18.81 -4.50
N HIS A 114 27.91 -19.33 -5.73
CA HIS A 114 27.65 -20.74 -6.01
C HIS A 114 28.89 -21.59 -5.75
N LYS A 115 28.72 -22.70 -5.03
CA LYS A 115 29.74 -23.75 -4.91
C LYS A 115 29.11 -25.10 -5.23
N ARG A 116 29.82 -25.90 -6.02
CA ARG A 116 29.42 -27.28 -6.36
C ARG A 116 30.30 -28.27 -5.58
N GLU A 117 29.71 -28.98 -4.64
CA GLU A 117 30.39 -30.02 -3.87
C GLU A 117 29.72 -31.38 -4.08
N LYS A 118 30.44 -32.38 -4.60
CA LYS A 118 30.04 -33.81 -4.64
C LYS A 118 28.53 -34.06 -4.94
N ASN A 119 28.01 -33.43 -6.01
CA ASN A 119 26.60 -33.44 -6.48
C ASN A 119 25.57 -32.56 -5.73
N GLN A 120 26.01 -31.71 -4.81
CA GLN A 120 25.17 -30.72 -4.16
C GLN A 120 25.56 -29.30 -4.61
N HIS A 121 24.56 -28.47 -4.86
CA HIS A 121 24.72 -27.05 -5.10
C HIS A 121 24.49 -26.32 -3.78
N THR A 122 25.51 -25.58 -3.35
CA THR A 122 25.49 -24.78 -2.13
C THR A 122 25.63 -23.31 -2.50
N TRP A 123 24.88 -22.46 -1.81
CA TRP A 123 24.90 -21.01 -2.02
C TRP A 123 25.23 -20.31 -0.71
N THR A 124 26.34 -19.59 -0.68
CA THR A 124 26.78 -18.86 0.52
C THR A 124 26.45 -17.38 0.35
N ARG A 125 25.75 -16.81 1.32
CA ARG A 125 25.41 -15.37 1.34
C ARG A 125 26.69 -14.55 1.51
N LYS A 126 26.86 -13.53 0.69
CA LYS A 126 27.91 -12.53 0.80
C LYS A 126 27.29 -11.15 0.75
N GLU A 127 27.45 -10.40 1.83
CA GLU A 127 27.07 -8.99 1.85
C GLU A 127 27.97 -8.20 0.91
N LEU A 128 27.39 -7.34 0.09
CA LEU A 128 28.17 -6.41 -0.70
C LEU A 128 28.53 -5.22 0.17
N ALA A 129 29.81 -4.88 0.22
CA ALA A 129 30.35 -3.65 0.80
C ALA A 129 31.47 -3.16 -0.12
N SER A 130 31.63 -1.85 -0.29
CA SER A 130 32.75 -1.27 -1.02
C SER A 130 34.01 -1.09 -0.16
N GLY A 131 33.96 -1.33 1.17
CA GLY A 131 35.10 -1.26 2.09
C GLY A 131 35.23 -2.38 3.15
N GLN A 132 36.37 -2.40 3.86
CA GLN A 132 36.67 -3.31 4.99
C GLN A 132 36.13 -2.80 6.35
N GLY A 133 35.22 -1.83 6.35
CA GLY A 133 34.67 -1.20 7.55
C GLY A 133 33.26 -1.69 7.89
N ASN A 134 32.85 -1.47 9.13
CA ASN A 134 31.50 -1.77 9.62
C ASN A 134 30.54 -0.57 9.46
N ASP A 135 30.99 0.52 8.82
CA ASP A 135 30.21 1.74 8.62
C ASP A 135 29.28 1.59 7.41
N GLU A 136 28.06 2.12 7.52
CA GLU A 136 27.15 2.17 6.36
C GLU A 136 27.72 3.13 5.31
N GLU A 137 27.93 2.63 4.10
CA GLU A 137 28.37 3.46 2.97
C GLU A 137 27.20 4.33 2.49
N PHE A 138 27.50 5.61 2.29
CA PHE A 138 26.53 6.59 1.84
C PHE A 138 27.16 7.56 0.85
N GLU A 139 26.33 8.06 -0.06
CA GLU A 139 26.71 9.05 -1.05
C GLU A 139 25.99 10.37 -0.77
N ASN A 140 26.75 11.47 -0.70
CA ASN A 140 26.19 12.78 -0.43
C ASN A 140 25.68 13.41 -1.73
N ILE A 141 24.38 13.63 -1.82
CA ILE A 141 23.75 14.25 -2.97
C ILE A 141 23.43 15.70 -2.64
N SER A 142 23.80 16.61 -3.55
CA SER A 142 23.46 18.03 -3.49
C SER A 142 22.66 18.42 -4.73
N CYS A 143 21.68 19.30 -4.56
CA CYS A 143 20.84 19.76 -5.66
C CYS A 143 21.69 20.45 -6.76
N PRO A 144 21.58 20.03 -8.03
CA PRO A 144 22.34 20.60 -9.13
C PRO A 144 21.82 21.97 -9.62
N GLY A 145 20.66 22.43 -9.13
CA GLY A 145 20.04 23.70 -9.53
C GLY A 145 19.45 23.71 -10.94
N LYS A 146 19.40 22.56 -11.63
CA LYS A 146 18.80 22.35 -12.95
C LYS A 146 18.30 20.90 -13.06
N ASP A 147 17.43 20.64 -14.03
CA ASP A 147 17.05 19.26 -14.35
C ASP A 147 18.30 18.46 -14.75
N GLN A 148 18.56 17.39 -14.02
CA GLN A 148 19.77 16.61 -14.19
C GLN A 148 19.60 15.20 -13.62
N ARG A 149 20.17 14.23 -14.33
CA ARG A 149 20.43 12.88 -13.83
C ARG A 149 21.88 12.80 -13.33
N GLN A 150 22.04 12.31 -12.11
CA GLN A 150 23.32 11.93 -11.52
C GLN A 150 23.32 10.42 -11.37
N SER A 151 24.39 9.76 -11.81
CA SER A 151 24.53 8.32 -11.72
C SER A 151 25.89 7.99 -11.11
N PHE A 152 25.91 7.06 -10.16
CA PHE A 152 27.13 6.58 -9.54
C PHE A 152 27.06 5.07 -9.34
N PHE A 153 28.23 4.44 -9.32
CA PHE A 153 28.37 3.01 -9.08
C PHE A 153 28.77 2.79 -7.61
N ASN A 154 28.17 1.78 -6.98
CA ASN A 154 28.47 1.40 -5.61
C ASN A 154 28.53 -0.13 -5.49
N LEU A 155 28.94 -0.64 -4.32
CA LEU A 155 28.96 -2.06 -3.99
C LEU A 155 29.80 -2.88 -4.98
N ALA A 156 31.05 -2.42 -5.18
CA ALA A 156 32.03 -2.97 -6.13
C ALA A 156 31.55 -2.97 -7.59
N ASP A 157 31.00 -1.84 -8.04
CA ASP A 157 30.50 -1.57 -9.40
C ASP A 157 29.35 -2.47 -9.88
N LYS A 158 28.74 -3.25 -8.97
CA LYS A 158 27.60 -4.13 -9.29
C LYS A 158 26.26 -3.42 -9.22
N VAL A 159 26.22 -2.28 -8.56
CA VAL A 159 25.02 -1.49 -8.33
C VAL A 159 25.20 -0.12 -8.93
N ARG A 160 24.24 0.31 -9.73
CA ARG A 160 24.14 1.69 -10.21
C ARG A 160 23.03 2.38 -9.44
N VAL A 161 23.32 3.53 -8.85
CA VAL A 161 22.30 4.40 -8.27
C VAL A 161 22.08 5.58 -9.20
N ASP A 162 20.82 5.84 -9.53
CA ASP A 162 20.38 6.95 -10.36
C ASP A 162 19.59 7.94 -9.51
N VAL A 163 19.97 9.22 -9.56
CA VAL A 163 19.25 10.33 -8.94
C VAL A 163 18.82 11.28 -10.03
N GLN A 164 17.52 11.36 -10.28
CA GLN A 164 16.92 12.24 -11.27
C GLN A 164 16.24 13.43 -10.58
N TRP A 165 16.68 14.63 -10.95
CA TRP A 165 16.12 15.90 -10.49
C TRP A 165 15.20 16.47 -11.57
N ARG A 166 13.96 16.76 -11.21
CA ARG A 166 12.99 17.47 -12.06
C ARG A 166 12.40 18.65 -11.28
N HIS A 167 12.54 19.84 -11.83
CA HIS A 167 12.00 21.05 -11.23
C HIS A 167 10.47 21.00 -11.21
N PHE A 168 9.88 21.36 -10.07
CA PHE A 168 8.42 21.39 -9.90
C PHE A 168 8.00 22.54 -8.98
N VAL A 169 7.33 23.54 -9.55
CA VAL A 169 6.82 24.73 -8.85
C VAL A 169 7.92 25.44 -8.03
N ASP A 170 7.97 25.24 -6.71
CA ASP A 170 8.88 25.87 -5.76
C ASP A 170 9.94 24.88 -5.20
N GLY A 171 10.07 23.70 -5.80
CA GLY A 171 11.01 22.68 -5.37
C GLY A 171 11.36 21.69 -6.48
N TRP A 172 11.67 20.46 -6.06
CA TRP A 172 12.18 19.40 -6.92
C TRP A 172 11.46 18.09 -6.65
N ILE A 173 11.02 17.43 -7.72
CA ILE A 173 10.72 15.99 -7.68
C ILE A 173 12.04 15.26 -7.91
N VAL A 174 12.45 14.50 -6.90
CA VAL A 174 13.68 13.71 -6.94
C VAL A 174 13.30 12.24 -6.99
N THR A 175 13.74 11.55 -8.03
CA THR A 175 13.62 10.09 -8.14
C THR A 175 14.97 9.46 -7.84
N VAL A 176 15.03 8.57 -6.85
CA VAL A 176 16.24 7.81 -6.53
C VAL A 176 15.98 6.34 -6.82
N SER A 177 16.84 5.74 -7.62
CA SER A 177 16.71 4.36 -8.08
C SER A 177 17.98 3.56 -7.87
N LEU A 178 17.81 2.34 -7.38
CA LEU A 178 18.82 1.33 -7.19
C LEU A 178 18.69 0.29 -8.32
N CYS A 179 19.68 0.21 -9.19
CA CYS A 179 19.68 -0.63 -10.39
C CYS A 179 20.76 -1.71 -10.31
N ASN A 180 20.45 -2.93 -10.72
CA ASN A 180 21.46 -3.96 -10.96
C ASN A 180 22.25 -3.62 -12.23
N ALA A 181 23.55 -3.37 -12.10
CA ALA A 181 24.43 -3.00 -13.21
C ALA A 181 25.07 -4.22 -13.91
N GLN A 182 24.81 -5.43 -13.40
CA GLN A 182 25.39 -6.65 -13.97
C GLN A 182 24.57 -7.15 -15.14
N GLU A 183 25.26 -7.66 -16.17
CA GLU A 183 24.65 -8.30 -17.32
C GLU A 183 24.85 -9.82 -17.28
N VAL A 184 23.84 -10.58 -17.69
CA VAL A 184 23.98 -12.02 -17.95
C VAL A 184 24.13 -12.22 -19.47
N PRO A 185 25.29 -12.72 -19.94
CA PRO A 185 25.49 -13.07 -21.33
C PRO A 185 24.64 -14.29 -21.71
N ASP A 186 24.43 -14.49 -23.01
CA ASP A 186 23.74 -15.67 -23.53
C ASP A 186 24.55 -16.93 -23.22
N SER A 187 24.18 -17.63 -22.14
CA SER A 187 24.84 -18.87 -21.75
C SER A 187 24.47 -20.01 -22.71
N LYS A 188 25.40 -20.96 -22.93
CA LYS A 188 25.22 -22.07 -23.88
C LYS A 188 24.15 -23.08 -23.46
N THR A 189 23.76 -23.15 -22.18
CA THR A 189 22.73 -24.06 -21.69
C THR A 189 21.75 -23.37 -20.75
N GLY A 190 20.46 -23.75 -20.81
CA GLY A 190 19.44 -23.15 -19.93
C GLY A 190 19.70 -23.37 -18.44
N ARG A 191 20.50 -24.38 -18.04
CA ARG A 191 20.89 -24.59 -16.65
C ARG A 191 21.94 -23.58 -16.21
N ASP A 192 22.99 -23.38 -17.00
CA ASP A 192 24.06 -22.44 -16.67
C ASP A 192 23.51 -21.00 -16.55
N TYR A 193 22.57 -20.64 -17.42
CA TYR A 193 21.85 -19.37 -17.35
C TYR A 193 21.19 -19.13 -15.97
N VAL A 194 20.52 -20.14 -15.43
CA VAL A 194 19.80 -20.04 -14.16
C VAL A 194 20.77 -19.83 -12.99
N PHE A 195 21.90 -20.55 -12.99
CA PHE A 195 22.93 -20.38 -11.97
C PHE A 195 23.62 -19.01 -12.08
N GLU A 196 24.05 -18.61 -13.26
CA GLU A 196 24.71 -17.32 -13.49
C GLU A 196 23.77 -16.14 -13.18
N ARG A 197 22.50 -16.24 -13.56
CA ARG A 197 21.48 -15.25 -13.20
C ARG A 197 21.30 -15.16 -11.70
N ALA A 198 21.27 -16.29 -10.99
CA ALA A 198 21.14 -16.29 -9.52
C ALA A 198 22.37 -15.69 -8.83
N GLU A 199 23.59 -15.94 -9.31
CA GLU A 199 24.83 -15.33 -8.80
C GLU A 199 24.85 -13.80 -9.01
N LYS A 200 24.39 -13.34 -10.17
CA LYS A 200 24.35 -11.92 -10.54
C LYS A 200 23.10 -11.19 -10.02
N THR A 201 22.13 -11.88 -9.43
CA THR A 201 20.97 -11.26 -8.78
C THR A 201 21.41 -10.60 -7.47
N LEU A 202 20.94 -9.37 -7.23
CA LEU A 202 21.14 -8.66 -5.98
C LEU A 202 19.95 -8.95 -5.08
N PHE A 203 20.18 -9.50 -3.90
CA PHE A 203 19.16 -9.81 -2.90
C PHE A 203 19.19 -8.76 -1.78
N GLU A 204 18.15 -8.75 -0.95
CA GLU A 204 18.05 -7.84 0.19
C GLU A 204 18.23 -6.36 -0.21
N ALA A 205 17.84 -6.04 -1.45
CA ALA A 205 18.01 -4.71 -2.03
C ALA A 205 17.24 -3.68 -1.19
N SER A 206 17.96 -2.69 -0.69
CA SER A 206 17.44 -1.64 0.17
C SER A 206 18.05 -0.31 -0.23
N LEU A 207 17.19 0.70 -0.34
CA LEU A 207 17.53 2.07 -0.67
C LEU A 207 16.93 3.00 0.39
N ARG A 208 17.76 3.88 0.95
CA ARG A 208 17.35 4.91 1.92
C ARG A 208 17.91 6.27 1.57
N CYS A 209 17.17 7.31 1.90
CA CYS A 209 17.59 8.70 1.81
C CYS A 209 17.43 9.37 3.17
N VAL A 210 18.52 9.89 3.73
CA VAL A 210 18.52 10.67 4.99
C VAL A 210 18.67 12.14 4.64
N ILE A 211 17.74 12.97 5.11
CA ILE A 211 17.65 14.39 4.72
C ILE A 211 18.52 15.25 5.64
N ASP A 212 19.57 15.86 5.08
CA ASP A 212 20.48 16.75 5.82
C ASP A 212 20.02 18.21 5.75
N SER A 213 19.52 18.64 4.59
CA SER A 213 19.08 20.01 4.33
C SER A 213 18.00 20.05 3.25
N GLY A 214 17.04 20.95 3.41
CA GLY A 214 15.79 20.98 2.65
C GLY A 214 14.62 20.43 3.47
N GLU A 215 13.41 20.56 2.92
CA GLU A 215 12.18 20.09 3.54
C GLU A 215 11.42 19.21 2.55
N ILE A 216 11.11 17.98 2.97
CA ILE A 216 10.24 17.09 2.20
C ILE A 216 8.81 17.62 2.29
N GLY A 217 8.27 17.97 1.14
CA GLY A 217 6.87 18.37 1.02
C GLY A 217 5.97 17.19 0.67
N VAL A 218 4.66 17.42 0.74
CA VAL A 218 3.67 16.48 0.22
C VAL A 218 3.95 16.27 -1.26
N TYR A 219 3.99 15.02 -1.68
CA TYR A 219 4.20 14.67 -3.07
C TYR A 219 3.09 15.30 -3.92
N PRO A 220 3.42 15.98 -5.03
CA PRO A 220 2.44 16.63 -5.88
C PRO A 220 1.35 15.66 -6.33
N ARG A 221 0.10 16.07 -6.14
CA ARG A 221 -1.05 15.32 -6.64
C ARG A 221 -1.22 15.55 -8.13
N VAL A 222 -1.78 14.55 -8.81
CA VAL A 222 -2.17 14.66 -10.23
C VAL A 222 -3.21 15.77 -10.34
N ASP A 223 -3.17 16.51 -11.46
CA ASP A 223 -4.22 17.49 -11.74
C ASP A 223 -5.58 16.78 -11.76
N ARG A 224 -6.53 17.29 -10.98
CA ARG A 224 -7.87 16.69 -10.84
C ARG A 224 -8.63 16.63 -12.15
N SER A 225 -8.29 17.47 -13.13
CA SER A 225 -8.90 17.43 -14.46
C SER A 225 -8.53 16.18 -15.27
N LEU A 226 -7.41 15.53 -14.92
CA LEU A 226 -6.93 14.30 -15.56
C LEU A 226 -7.53 13.04 -14.94
N LEU A 227 -8.17 13.18 -13.78
CA LEU A 227 -8.74 12.08 -13.01
C LEU A 227 -10.20 11.84 -13.40
N ASP A 228 -10.61 10.58 -13.40
CA ASP A 228 -12.01 10.22 -13.56
C ASP A 228 -12.85 10.62 -12.33
N PRO A 229 -14.20 10.59 -12.41
CA PRO A 229 -15.05 11.00 -11.31
C PRO A 229 -14.86 10.20 -10.00
N GLU A 230 -14.51 8.92 -10.07
CA GLU A 230 -14.27 8.07 -8.91
C GLU A 230 -12.91 8.41 -8.29
N GLU A 231 -11.86 8.56 -9.10
CA GLU A 231 -10.53 8.96 -8.67
C GLU A 231 -10.54 10.33 -7.97
N GLN A 232 -11.29 11.31 -8.50
CA GLN A 232 -11.48 12.61 -7.86
C GLN A 232 -12.08 12.50 -6.45
N GLU A 233 -13.02 11.58 -6.26
CA GLU A 233 -13.69 11.33 -4.98
C GLU A 233 -12.77 10.60 -4.01
N VAL A 234 -11.95 9.67 -4.50
CA VAL A 234 -10.90 9.02 -3.70
C VAL A 234 -9.88 10.05 -3.23
N GLU A 235 -9.40 10.91 -4.12
CA GLU A 235 -8.46 11.98 -3.79
C GLU A 235 -9.03 12.94 -2.73
N LEU A 236 -10.32 13.27 -2.82
CA LEU A 236 -10.99 14.09 -1.82
C LEU A 236 -11.15 13.35 -0.47
N GLN A 237 -11.55 12.09 -0.47
CA GLN A 237 -11.67 11.28 0.76
C GLN A 237 -10.34 11.18 1.53
N TYR A 238 -9.23 11.14 0.79
CA TYR A 238 -7.88 11.07 1.35
C TYR A 238 -7.15 12.42 1.28
N ALA A 239 -7.85 13.55 1.18
CA ALA A 239 -7.26 14.90 1.09
C ALA A 239 -6.31 15.21 2.27
N HIS A 240 -6.62 14.70 3.46
CA HIS A 240 -5.81 14.90 4.66
C HIS A 240 -4.74 13.81 4.90
N ARG A 241 -4.63 12.83 4.00
CA ARG A 241 -3.54 11.85 4.02
C ARG A 241 -2.41 12.36 3.12
N HIS A 242 -1.38 12.87 3.77
CA HIS A 242 -0.17 13.33 3.10
C HIS A 242 0.70 12.13 2.71
N ILE A 243 0.97 12.02 1.41
CA ILE A 243 1.95 11.10 0.85
C ILE A 243 3.21 11.91 0.61
N TYR A 244 4.35 11.48 1.16
CA TYR A 244 5.63 12.19 1.01
C TYR A 244 6.56 11.52 0.00
N VAL A 245 6.33 10.24 -0.29
CA VAL A 245 7.15 9.43 -1.18
C VAL A 245 6.29 8.41 -1.91
N ILE A 246 6.60 8.19 -3.19
CA ILE A 246 5.97 7.20 -4.06
C ILE A 246 7.02 6.17 -4.45
N GLY A 247 6.75 4.89 -4.25
CA GLY A 247 7.66 3.81 -4.63
C GLY A 247 7.55 3.41 -6.11
N HIS A 248 8.67 2.98 -6.69
CA HIS A 248 8.83 2.51 -8.07
C HIS A 248 9.41 1.10 -8.05
N GLY A 249 8.65 0.11 -8.52
CA GLY A 249 9.05 -1.31 -8.41
C GLY A 249 9.06 -1.87 -6.99
N CYS A 250 8.80 -1.04 -5.97
CA CYS A 250 8.62 -1.43 -4.57
C CYS A 250 7.65 -0.46 -3.87
N ALA A 251 7.25 -0.76 -2.64
CA ALA A 251 6.61 0.24 -1.80
C ALA A 251 7.65 1.23 -1.27
N ALA A 252 7.19 2.31 -0.67
CA ALA A 252 8.03 3.28 0.01
C ALA A 252 7.45 3.62 1.39
N ASP A 253 8.32 3.98 2.31
CA ASP A 253 7.98 4.35 3.67
C ASP A 253 8.89 5.49 4.15
N TRP A 254 8.51 6.18 5.21
CA TRP A 254 9.21 7.36 5.69
C TRP A 254 9.21 7.46 7.21
N GLU A 255 10.20 8.15 7.76
CA GLU A 255 10.28 8.47 9.18
C GLU A 255 10.03 9.95 9.41
N VAL A 256 9.11 10.26 10.33
CA VAL A 256 8.81 11.63 10.76
C VAL A 256 9.39 11.87 12.15
N LYS A 257 10.22 12.90 12.31
CA LYS A 257 10.71 13.41 13.60
C LYS A 257 10.41 14.89 13.69
N ASP A 258 9.87 15.32 14.83
CA ASP A 258 9.50 16.73 15.09
C ASP A 258 8.63 17.35 13.98
N GLY A 259 7.72 16.56 13.42
CA GLY A 259 6.81 16.98 12.34
C GLY A 259 7.44 17.06 10.95
N LYS A 260 8.71 16.69 10.78
CA LYS A 260 9.43 16.69 9.50
C LYS A 260 9.83 15.29 9.09
N VAL A 261 9.80 15.00 7.79
CA VAL A 261 10.33 13.76 7.25
C VAL A 261 11.86 13.84 7.24
N VAL A 262 12.51 12.90 7.92
CA VAL A 262 13.97 12.85 8.09
C VAL A 262 14.62 11.71 7.31
N GLU A 263 13.86 10.66 7.04
CA GLU A 263 14.32 9.49 6.30
C GLU A 263 13.21 8.99 5.36
N LEU A 264 13.61 8.61 4.15
CA LEU A 264 12.79 7.92 3.16
C LEU A 264 13.42 6.57 2.86
N ARG A 265 12.62 5.52 2.67
CA ARG A 265 13.12 4.16 2.41
C ARG A 265 12.26 3.40 1.41
N SER A 266 12.91 2.56 0.61
CA SER A 266 12.23 1.51 -0.15
C SER A 266 11.74 0.42 0.81
N GLU A 267 10.55 -0.13 0.55
CA GLU A 267 9.99 -1.23 1.31
C GLU A 267 9.53 -2.33 0.34
N THR A 268 10.24 -3.46 0.37
CA THR A 268 10.01 -4.61 -0.52
C THR A 268 9.04 -5.62 0.06
N MET A 269 8.70 -5.49 1.36
CA MET A 269 7.66 -6.25 2.04
C MET A 269 6.84 -5.32 2.95
N PRO A 270 5.96 -4.48 2.38
CA PRO A 270 5.21 -3.49 3.14
C PRO A 270 4.27 -4.14 4.15
N VAL A 271 4.15 -3.51 5.32
CA VAL A 271 3.29 -3.97 6.41
C VAL A 271 2.49 -2.80 6.95
N VAL A 272 1.17 -2.94 6.93
CA VAL A 272 0.26 -1.95 7.52
C VAL A 272 -0.75 -2.65 8.42
N GLU A 273 -1.02 -2.05 9.59
CA GLU A 273 -2.15 -2.46 10.41
C GLU A 273 -3.38 -1.67 9.97
N ALA A 274 -4.32 -2.36 9.32
CA ALA A 274 -5.60 -1.75 8.98
C ALA A 274 -6.40 -1.48 10.29
N PRO A 275 -6.89 -0.25 10.50
CA PRO A 275 -7.71 0.06 11.66
C PRO A 275 -8.97 -0.82 11.67
N GLN A 276 -9.32 -1.34 12.84
CA GLN A 276 -10.55 -2.11 13.01
C GLN A 276 -11.76 -1.17 12.97
N MET A 277 -12.71 -1.45 12.08
CA MET A 277 -14.04 -0.83 12.13
C MET A 277 -14.79 -1.38 13.36
N THR A 278 -15.10 -0.53 14.33
CA THR A 278 -15.86 -0.90 15.55
C THR A 278 -17.34 -0.55 15.40
N ALA A 279 -18.21 -1.25 16.14
CA ALA A 279 -19.62 -0.86 16.30
C ALA A 279 -19.81 0.26 17.35
N ASP A 280 -18.74 0.64 18.04
CA ASP A 280 -18.74 1.68 19.06
C ASP A 280 -18.60 3.06 18.41
N THR A 281 -19.66 3.86 18.49
CA THR A 281 -19.73 5.23 17.97
C THR A 281 -19.19 6.27 18.96
N GLY A 282 -18.48 5.85 20.02
CA GLY A 282 -17.83 6.75 20.98
C GLY A 282 -18.74 7.27 22.09
N SER A 283 -20.07 7.07 21.99
CA SER A 283 -21.08 7.48 22.98
C SER A 283 -21.67 6.32 23.80
N GLY A 284 -20.95 5.19 23.94
CA GLY A 284 -21.49 3.97 24.58
C GLY A 284 -22.40 3.14 23.66
N GLY A 285 -22.46 3.55 22.39
CA GLY A 285 -23.24 2.96 21.32
C GLY A 285 -24.73 3.15 21.49
N GLU A 286 -25.41 3.44 20.39
CA GLU A 286 -26.85 3.66 20.40
C GLU A 286 -27.62 2.36 20.68
N PRO A 287 -28.62 2.35 21.58
CA PRO A 287 -29.41 1.15 21.91
C PRO A 287 -30.00 0.47 20.68
N VAL A 288 -30.30 1.26 19.66
CA VAL A 288 -30.86 0.84 18.38
C VAL A 288 -29.94 -0.07 17.56
N LEU A 289 -28.63 -0.07 17.84
CA LEU A 289 -27.69 -0.99 17.21
C LEU A 289 -27.77 -2.40 17.80
N SER A 290 -28.43 -2.59 18.95
CA SER A 290 -28.55 -3.91 19.59
C SER A 290 -29.45 -4.85 18.80
N LEU A 291 -28.91 -6.01 18.44
CA LEU A 291 -29.67 -7.07 17.76
C LEU A 291 -30.84 -7.58 18.60
N VAL A 292 -30.69 -7.60 19.94
CA VAL A 292 -31.77 -7.97 20.87
C VAL A 292 -32.90 -6.95 20.79
N ARG A 293 -32.57 -5.65 20.83
CA ARG A 293 -33.55 -4.56 20.72
C ARG A 293 -34.32 -4.63 19.41
N LEU A 294 -33.61 -4.84 18.30
CA LEU A 294 -34.21 -4.92 16.97
C LEU A 294 -35.00 -6.21 16.73
N ALA A 295 -34.61 -7.33 17.35
CA ALA A 295 -35.37 -8.59 17.31
C ALA A 295 -36.70 -8.52 18.06
N GLU A 296 -36.94 -7.48 18.86
CA GLU A 296 -38.21 -7.25 19.56
C GLU A 296 -39.01 -6.09 18.96
N ILE A 297 -38.62 -5.59 17.77
CA ILE A 297 -39.26 -4.41 17.18
C ILE A 297 -40.76 -4.61 16.94
N ASP A 298 -41.23 -5.82 16.63
CA ASP A 298 -42.66 -6.04 16.39
C ASP A 298 -43.51 -5.65 17.62
N ASN A 299 -43.00 -5.99 18.81
CA ASN A 299 -43.62 -5.66 20.11
C ASN A 299 -43.28 -4.24 20.60
N THR A 300 -42.16 -3.67 20.18
CA THR A 300 -41.59 -2.44 20.76
C THR A 300 -41.49 -1.25 19.79
N HIS A 301 -42.07 -1.39 18.58
CA HIS A 301 -41.92 -0.42 17.47
C HIS A 301 -42.24 1.02 17.86
N ALA A 302 -43.21 1.25 18.76
CA ALA A 302 -43.55 2.60 19.25
C ALA A 302 -42.36 3.34 19.90
N THR A 303 -41.41 2.60 20.48
CA THR A 303 -40.19 3.15 21.09
C THR A 303 -38.96 2.99 20.19
N THR A 304 -38.86 1.88 19.47
CA THR A 304 -37.69 1.56 18.62
C THR A 304 -37.66 2.37 17.33
N LEU A 305 -38.81 2.73 16.73
CA LEU A 305 -38.84 3.55 15.52
C LEU A 305 -38.34 4.99 15.75
N PRO A 306 -38.72 5.69 16.84
CA PRO A 306 -38.10 6.96 17.21
C PRO A 306 -36.58 6.86 17.41
N GLU A 307 -36.08 5.79 18.02
CA GLU A 307 -34.64 5.55 18.19
C GLU A 307 -33.93 5.40 16.84
N LEU A 308 -34.50 4.60 15.92
CA LEU A 308 -33.99 4.45 14.56
C LEU A 308 -34.03 5.77 13.77
N ALA A 309 -35.07 6.57 13.96
CA ALA A 309 -35.17 7.89 13.34
C ALA A 309 -34.07 8.83 13.86
N ALA A 310 -33.84 8.87 15.16
CA ALA A 310 -32.78 9.67 15.77
C ALA A 310 -31.38 9.26 15.25
N PHE A 311 -31.13 7.96 15.09
CA PHE A 311 -29.90 7.45 14.47
C PHE A 311 -29.71 7.98 13.04
N VAL A 312 -30.75 7.93 12.21
CA VAL A 312 -30.71 8.46 10.84
C VAL A 312 -30.54 9.98 10.83
N ASP A 313 -31.16 10.70 11.78
CA ASP A 313 -31.04 12.15 11.90
C ASP A 313 -29.64 12.59 12.36
N GLY A 314 -28.96 11.77 13.18
CA GLY A 314 -27.54 11.96 13.51
C GLY A 314 -26.67 11.92 12.25
N TYR A 315 -26.86 10.91 11.39
CA TYR A 315 -26.16 10.84 10.11
C TYR A 315 -26.54 11.99 9.17
N ALA A 316 -27.81 12.38 9.10
CA ALA A 316 -28.26 13.51 8.29
C ALA A 316 -27.66 14.85 8.74
N THR A 317 -27.50 15.05 10.05
CA THR A 317 -26.82 16.22 10.62
C THR A 317 -25.36 16.25 10.20
N TRP A 318 -24.66 15.12 10.27
CA TRP A 318 -23.28 15.01 9.80
C TRP A 318 -23.15 15.26 8.29
N VAL A 319 -24.02 14.68 7.46
CA VAL A 319 -24.03 14.93 6.00
C VAL A 319 -24.27 16.41 5.69
N SER A 320 -25.14 17.07 6.46
CA SER A 320 -25.37 18.51 6.32
C SER A 320 -24.14 19.35 6.65
N SER A 321 -23.33 18.93 7.64
CA SER A 321 -22.05 19.60 7.91
C SER A 321 -21.05 19.39 6.77
N GLN A 322 -20.96 18.16 6.23
CA GLN A 322 -20.11 17.87 5.07
C GLN A 322 -20.50 18.71 3.86
N GLN A 323 -21.80 18.94 3.64
CA GLN A 323 -22.28 19.81 2.57
C GLN A 323 -21.90 21.28 2.79
N GLY A 324 -21.93 21.76 4.04
CA GLY A 324 -21.46 23.10 4.39
C GLY A 324 -19.96 23.30 4.12
N ASP A 325 -19.17 22.25 4.35
CA ASP A 325 -17.71 22.27 4.19
C ASP A 325 -17.27 22.35 2.72
N ILE A 326 -18.12 21.97 1.75
CA ILE A 326 -17.81 21.98 0.31
C ILE A 326 -17.31 23.36 -0.15
N SER A 327 -17.95 24.43 0.34
CA SER A 327 -17.58 25.80 -0.02
C SER A 327 -16.16 26.20 0.39
N GLY A 328 -15.59 25.52 1.39
CA GLY A 328 -14.22 25.71 1.86
C GLY A 328 -13.19 24.83 1.13
N LEU A 329 -13.62 23.90 0.29
CA LEU A 329 -12.71 23.07 -0.51
C LEU A 329 -12.13 23.86 -1.68
N PRO A 330 -10.99 23.42 -2.25
CA PRO A 330 -10.51 23.93 -3.53
C PRO A 330 -11.58 23.83 -4.63
N PRO A 331 -11.66 24.78 -5.58
CA PRO A 331 -12.69 24.77 -6.63
C PRO A 331 -12.76 23.45 -7.43
N ASN A 332 -11.61 22.81 -7.65
CA ASN A 332 -11.52 21.54 -8.37
C ASN A 332 -12.10 20.34 -7.59
N ASP A 333 -12.44 20.52 -6.31
CA ASP A 333 -12.96 19.48 -5.42
C ASP A 333 -14.48 19.58 -5.26
N HIS A 334 -15.07 20.72 -5.61
CA HIS A 334 -16.49 21.01 -5.37
C HIS A 334 -17.39 19.95 -6.03
N ALA A 335 -17.14 19.64 -7.30
CA ALA A 335 -17.91 18.65 -8.05
C ALA A 335 -17.83 17.25 -7.43
N ALA A 336 -16.67 16.85 -6.89
CA ALA A 336 -16.52 15.57 -6.19
C ALA A 336 -17.28 15.57 -4.86
N GLY A 337 -17.16 16.65 -4.09
CA GLY A 337 -17.91 16.85 -2.85
C GLY A 337 -19.42 16.78 -3.05
N ASP A 338 -19.94 17.45 -4.09
CA ASP A 338 -21.37 17.45 -4.44
C ASP A 338 -21.87 16.05 -4.78
N ARG A 339 -21.13 15.27 -5.59
CA ARG A 339 -21.49 13.88 -5.92
C ARG A 339 -21.52 12.99 -4.68
N MET A 340 -20.51 13.11 -3.80
CA MET A 340 -20.46 12.36 -2.55
C MET A 340 -21.66 12.68 -1.65
N VAL A 341 -21.94 13.96 -1.43
CA VAL A 341 -23.08 14.42 -0.63
C VAL A 341 -24.42 14.01 -1.23
N ALA A 342 -24.57 14.08 -2.56
CA ALA A 342 -25.78 13.62 -3.24
C ALA A 342 -26.05 12.13 -2.96
N ARG A 343 -25.03 11.27 -3.01
CA ARG A 343 -25.16 9.84 -2.67
C ARG A 343 -25.48 9.62 -1.19
N MET A 344 -24.89 10.40 -0.28
CA MET A 344 -25.21 10.33 1.14
C MET A 344 -26.66 10.74 1.43
N ASN A 345 -27.16 11.79 0.78
CA ASN A 345 -28.57 12.22 0.87
C ASN A 345 -29.53 11.18 0.29
N MET A 346 -29.14 10.49 -0.78
CA MET A 346 -29.90 9.35 -1.32
C MET A 346 -29.96 8.21 -0.31
N ALA A 347 -28.86 7.90 0.38
CA ALA A 347 -28.85 6.89 1.44
C ALA A 347 -29.78 7.25 2.61
N ILE A 348 -29.75 8.51 3.07
CA ILE A 348 -30.69 9.02 4.10
C ILE A 348 -32.14 8.86 3.65
N SER A 349 -32.43 9.22 2.41
CA SER A 349 -33.78 9.10 1.85
C SER A 349 -34.27 7.64 1.83
N ARG A 350 -33.39 6.70 1.48
CA ARG A 350 -33.67 5.26 1.51
C ARG A 350 -33.89 4.74 2.93
N MET A 351 -33.04 5.11 3.89
CA MET A 351 -33.21 4.75 5.30
C MET A 351 -34.56 5.26 5.85
N ARG A 352 -34.90 6.53 5.59
CA ARG A 352 -36.21 7.09 6.00
C ARG A 352 -37.39 6.39 5.33
N ALA A 353 -37.24 5.93 4.09
CA ALA A 353 -38.27 5.11 3.44
C ALA A 353 -38.42 3.74 4.10
N GLY A 354 -37.31 3.10 4.49
CA GLY A 354 -37.30 1.88 5.29
C GLY A 354 -38.03 2.05 6.63
N LEU A 355 -37.77 3.15 7.34
CA LEU A 355 -38.46 3.45 8.61
C LEU A 355 -39.98 3.63 8.43
N ARG A 356 -40.42 4.32 7.36
CA ARG A 356 -41.85 4.42 7.03
C ARG A 356 -42.47 3.06 6.74
N LEU A 357 -41.76 2.19 6.01
CA LEU A 357 -42.22 0.84 5.72
C LEU A 357 -42.36 0.02 7.01
N LEU A 358 -41.36 0.06 7.90
CA LEU A 358 -41.43 -0.59 9.20
C LEU A 358 -42.56 -0.02 10.08
N GLY A 359 -42.85 1.28 10.02
CA GLY A 359 -43.99 1.88 10.73
C GLY A 359 -45.35 1.39 10.21
N GLY A 360 -45.51 1.33 8.88
CA GLY A 360 -46.80 1.07 8.23
C GLY A 360 -47.12 -0.40 7.92
N ASN A 361 -46.15 -1.32 7.96
CA ASN A 361 -46.33 -2.69 7.49
C ASN A 361 -45.90 -3.73 8.53
N ALA A 362 -46.88 -4.43 9.11
CA ALA A 362 -46.64 -5.47 10.11
C ALA A 362 -45.82 -6.66 9.57
N GLN A 363 -46.01 -7.05 8.31
CA GLN A 363 -45.23 -8.14 7.71
C GLN A 363 -43.76 -7.72 7.51
N ALA A 364 -43.50 -6.46 7.14
CA ALA A 364 -42.15 -5.93 7.06
C ALA A 364 -41.46 -5.90 8.43
N ARG A 365 -42.17 -5.50 9.50
CA ARG A 365 -41.65 -5.56 10.88
C ARG A 365 -41.37 -6.98 11.34
N LEU A 366 -42.25 -7.93 11.03
CA LEU A 366 -42.04 -9.33 11.38
C LEU A 366 -40.81 -9.89 10.65
N ALA A 367 -40.66 -9.60 9.36
CA ALA A 367 -39.48 -10.01 8.59
C ALA A 367 -38.19 -9.40 9.17
N PHE A 368 -38.19 -8.11 9.50
CA PHE A 368 -37.05 -7.44 10.12
C PHE A 368 -36.73 -8.02 11.51
N THR A 369 -37.73 -8.29 12.33
CA THR A 369 -37.61 -8.99 13.62
C THR A 369 -36.91 -10.34 13.44
N LEU A 370 -37.39 -11.17 12.51
CA LEU A 370 -36.84 -12.50 12.26
C LEU A 370 -35.40 -12.45 11.73
N ALA A 371 -35.08 -11.49 10.85
CA ALA A 371 -33.72 -11.29 10.34
C ALA A 371 -32.73 -10.95 11.47
N ASN A 372 -33.11 -10.01 12.35
CA ASN A 372 -32.28 -9.65 13.51
C ASN A 372 -32.12 -10.81 14.49
N ARG A 373 -33.19 -11.59 14.74
CA ARG A 373 -33.12 -12.78 15.59
C ARG A 373 -32.20 -13.86 15.02
N ALA A 374 -32.29 -14.11 13.71
CA ALA A 374 -31.42 -15.09 13.04
C ALA A 374 -29.94 -14.68 13.14
N MET A 375 -29.64 -13.40 12.93
CA MET A 375 -28.28 -12.86 13.06
C MET A 375 -27.75 -12.95 14.49
N LEU A 376 -28.58 -12.62 15.48
CA LEU A 376 -28.25 -12.77 16.89
C LEU A 376 -27.91 -14.22 17.24
N ASP A 377 -28.74 -15.17 16.82
CA ASP A 377 -28.53 -16.59 17.09
C ASP A 377 -27.27 -17.13 16.39
N GLN A 378 -26.99 -16.66 15.17
CA GLN A 378 -25.75 -16.98 14.46
C GLN A 378 -24.52 -16.46 15.22
N MET A 379 -24.53 -15.21 15.69
CA MET A 379 -23.41 -14.61 16.43
C MET A 379 -23.18 -15.30 17.78
N ARG A 380 -24.26 -15.59 18.53
CA ARG A 380 -24.20 -16.37 19.78
C ARG A 380 -23.57 -17.74 19.56
N LYS A 381 -24.01 -18.46 18.53
CA LYS A 381 -23.49 -19.79 18.21
C LYS A 381 -22.01 -19.73 17.86
N HIS A 382 -21.59 -18.74 17.06
CA HIS A 382 -20.19 -18.53 16.71
C HIS A 382 -19.32 -18.30 17.96
N ASP A 383 -19.69 -17.36 18.84
CA ASP A 383 -18.92 -17.07 20.05
C ASP A 383 -18.84 -18.29 20.97
N ARG A 384 -19.95 -19.02 21.16
CA ARG A 384 -19.98 -20.25 21.95
C ARG A 384 -19.04 -21.31 21.42
N LEU A 385 -18.98 -21.52 20.10
CA LEU A 385 -18.06 -22.47 19.47
C LEU A 385 -16.59 -22.08 19.68
N HIS A 386 -16.30 -20.78 19.80
CA HIS A 386 -14.97 -20.26 20.08
C HIS A 386 -14.68 -20.04 21.57
N GLY A 387 -15.53 -20.55 22.47
CA GLY A 387 -15.36 -20.42 23.93
C GLY A 387 -15.43 -18.98 24.44
N LYS A 388 -15.99 -18.06 23.65
CA LYS A 388 -16.21 -16.66 24.04
C LYS A 388 -17.57 -16.54 24.71
N HIS A 389 -17.60 -15.83 25.83
CA HIS A 389 -18.84 -15.45 26.48
C HIS A 389 -19.04 -13.94 26.30
N ARG A 390 -20.19 -13.56 25.74
CA ARG A 390 -20.57 -12.19 25.47
C ARG A 390 -22.02 -12.02 25.94
N ALA A 391 -22.31 -10.91 26.62
CA ALA A 391 -23.67 -10.63 27.06
C ALA A 391 -24.54 -10.29 25.84
N ASP A 392 -25.83 -10.61 25.91
CA ASP A 392 -26.72 -10.46 24.77
C ASP A 392 -26.81 -9.02 24.23
N GLN A 393 -26.74 -8.05 25.14
CA GLN A 393 -26.73 -6.62 24.84
C GLN A 393 -25.50 -6.16 24.03
N ASP A 394 -24.42 -6.94 24.02
CA ASP A 394 -23.19 -6.63 23.30
C ASP A 394 -23.20 -7.16 21.85
N TYR A 395 -24.23 -7.92 21.45
CA TYR A 395 -24.46 -8.27 20.05
C TYR A 395 -25.12 -7.10 19.34
N ARG A 396 -24.31 -6.39 18.55
CA ARG A 396 -24.70 -5.13 17.90
C ARG A 396 -24.36 -5.15 16.43
N TRP A 397 -25.19 -4.51 15.62
CA TRP A 397 -24.80 -4.12 14.27
C TRP A 397 -23.74 -3.04 14.32
N ARG A 398 -22.86 -3.05 13.32
CA ARG A 398 -22.11 -1.84 12.98
C ARG A 398 -23.09 -0.85 12.32
N PRO A 399 -22.94 0.47 12.54
CA PRO A 399 -23.85 1.48 11.98
C PRO A 399 -24.15 1.30 10.49
N PHE A 400 -23.12 1.07 9.67
CA PHE A 400 -23.31 0.87 8.23
C PHE A 400 -24.13 -0.38 7.90
N GLN A 401 -23.99 -1.47 8.67
CA GLN A 401 -24.75 -2.71 8.43
C GLN A 401 -26.24 -2.48 8.66
N LEU A 402 -26.59 -1.77 9.74
CA LEU A 402 -27.98 -1.42 10.01
C LEU A 402 -28.56 -0.47 8.95
N ALA A 403 -27.76 0.46 8.42
CA ALA A 403 -28.19 1.38 7.36
C ALA A 403 -28.53 0.69 6.03
N PHE A 404 -28.00 -0.52 5.78
CA PHE A 404 -28.26 -1.30 4.57
C PHE A 404 -29.48 -2.23 4.67
N LEU A 405 -29.89 -2.60 5.89
CA LEU A 405 -31.07 -3.42 6.19
C LEU A 405 -32.35 -2.59 6.05
#